data_AF-A0A2V7XXF1-F1
#
_entry.id   AF-A0A2V7XXF1-F1
#
_cell.length_a   1.000
_cell.length_b   1.000
_cell.length_c   1.000
_cell.angle_alpha   90.00
_cell.angle_beta   90.00
_cell.angle_gamma   90.00
#
_symmetry.space_group_name_H-M   'P 1'
#
loop_
_entity.id
_entity.type
_entity.pdbx_description
1 polymer ?
#
loop_
_entity_poly.entity_id
_entity_poly.type
_entity_poly.pdbx_seq_one_letter_code
_entity_poly.pdbx_strand_id
1 'polypeptide(L)'
;MQGWLYGDLLRIVAEVDGSNTVISQFVYGSRTNVPDYMIRGGVTYRIISNHLGSPRLVIDASTGAIAQMIGYDEFGNVLGDTSPGFQPFGFAGGLYDPDTKLVRFGARDYDARVGRWTAKDP
;
A
#
# COMPACT_ATOMS: atom_id res chain seq x y z
N MET A 1 15.43 5.52 9.04
CA MET A 1 14.40 4.58 9.50
C MET A 1 13.08 5.08 8.92
N GLN A 2 12.23 4.20 8.39
CA GLN A 2 10.91 4.57 7.86
C GLN A 2 9.87 4.39 8.98
N GLY A 3 8.86 5.25 9.04
CA GLY A 3 7.78 5.17 10.02
C GLY A 3 6.41 5.44 9.40
N TRP A 4 5.36 5.07 10.15
CA TRP A 4 3.96 5.21 9.74
C TRP A 4 3.19 6.01 10.78
N LEU A 5 2.44 7.03 10.34
CA LEU A 5 1.46 7.72 11.16
C LEU A 5 0.09 7.10 10.92
N TYR A 6 -0.56 6.74 12.02
CA TYR A 6 -1.86 6.09 12.03
C TYR A 6 -2.95 7.09 12.42
N GLY A 7 -3.99 7.19 11.58
CA GLY A 7 -5.17 8.03 11.87
C GLY A 7 -6.17 7.33 12.79
N ASP A 8 -6.14 5.99 12.81
CA ASP A 8 -6.85 5.12 13.74
C ASP A 8 -6.07 3.80 13.88
N LEU A 9 -6.68 2.76 14.43
CA LEU A 9 -6.00 1.48 14.70
C LEU A 9 -5.35 0.83 13.47
N LEU A 10 -5.83 1.09 12.25
CA LEU A 10 -5.39 0.37 11.05
C LEU A 10 -5.01 1.29 9.88
N ARG A 11 -5.62 2.48 9.78
CA ARG A 11 -5.40 3.36 8.62
C ARG A 11 -4.15 4.20 8.80
N ILE A 12 -3.20 3.97 7.90
CA ILE A 12 -2.01 4.81 7.76
C ILE A 12 -2.37 6.04 6.96
N VAL A 13 -2.11 7.21 7.54
CA VAL A 13 -2.38 8.52 6.93
C VAL A 13 -1.12 9.19 6.42
N ALA A 14 0.07 8.77 6.90
CA ALA A 14 1.33 9.28 6.39
C ALA A 14 2.51 8.31 6.60
N GLU A 15 3.50 8.47 5.74
CA GLU A 15 4.84 7.90 5.86
C GLU A 15 5.79 8.99 6.36
N VAL A 16 6.66 8.64 7.31
CA VAL A 16 7.70 9.54 7.83
C VAL A 16 9.09 8.96 7.67
N ASP A 17 10.09 9.83 7.54
CA ASP A 17 11.50 9.45 7.52
C ASP A 17 12.10 9.29 8.94
N GLY A 18 13.42 9.08 9.01
CA GLY A 18 14.12 8.84 10.28
C GLY A 18 14.18 10.06 11.20
N SER A 19 13.81 11.24 10.69
CA SER A 19 13.75 12.50 11.40
C SER A 19 12.30 12.90 11.72
N ASN A 20 11.33 12.00 11.52
CA ASN A 20 9.88 12.25 11.64
C ASN A 20 9.33 13.27 10.64
N THR A 21 10.04 13.53 9.53
CA THR A 21 9.51 14.37 8.46
C THR A 21 8.54 13.57 7.62
N VAL A 22 7.36 14.12 7.33
CA VAL A 22 6.37 13.48 6.45
C VAL A 22 6.88 13.46 5.01
N ILE A 23 7.00 12.28 4.43
CA ILE A 23 7.46 12.07 3.04
C ILE A 23 6.33 11.64 2.10
N SER A 24 5.28 11.00 2.64
CA SER A 24 4.06 10.66 1.91
C SER A 24 2.83 10.92 2.79
N GLN A 25 1.75 11.43 2.21
CA GLN A 25 0.43 11.50 2.85
C GLN A 25 -0.57 10.68 2.05
N PHE A 26 -1.48 9.98 2.72
CA PHE A 26 -2.45 9.07 2.12
C PHE A 26 -3.87 9.54 2.41
N VAL A 27 -4.66 9.77 1.34
CA VAL A 27 -6.01 10.30 1.43
C VAL A 27 -7.01 9.23 1.02
N TYR A 28 -7.92 8.91 1.94
CA TYR A 28 -8.97 7.91 1.74
C TYR A 28 -10.28 8.62 1.39
N GLY A 29 -10.98 8.13 0.36
CA GLY A 29 -12.28 8.67 -0.05
C GLY A 29 -13.30 7.56 -0.27
N SER A 30 -13.07 6.74 -1.28
CA SER A 30 -14.02 5.73 -1.77
C SER A 30 -14.04 4.45 -0.95
N ARG A 31 -12.96 4.12 -0.23
CA ARG A 31 -12.79 2.88 0.53
C ARG A 31 -12.05 3.11 1.84
N THR A 32 -12.26 2.20 2.78
CA THR A 32 -11.66 2.28 4.12
C THR A 32 -10.27 1.66 4.20
N ASN A 33 -9.97 0.67 3.34
CA ASN A 33 -8.76 -0.15 3.44
C ASN A 33 -7.61 0.29 2.51
N VAL A 34 -7.87 1.15 1.53
CA VAL A 34 -6.85 1.63 0.59
C VAL A 34 -7.09 3.11 0.27
N PRO A 35 -6.05 3.95 0.21
CA PRO A 35 -6.22 5.35 -0.14
C PRO A 35 -6.57 5.53 -1.63
N ASP A 36 -7.27 6.61 -1.92
CA ASP A 36 -7.53 7.06 -3.29
C ASP A 36 -6.37 7.89 -3.85
N TYR A 37 -5.69 8.64 -2.99
CA TYR A 37 -4.57 9.50 -3.37
C TYR A 37 -3.39 9.35 -2.44
N MET A 38 -2.20 9.58 -3.00
CA MET A 38 -0.94 9.76 -2.27
C MET A 38 -0.32 11.10 -2.66
N ILE A 39 0.10 11.90 -1.69
CA ILE A 39 0.88 13.11 -1.91
C ILE A 39 2.32 12.80 -1.50
N ARG A 40 3.27 12.86 -2.44
CA ARG A 40 4.70 12.57 -2.22
C ARG A 40 5.54 13.58 -2.98
N GLY A 41 6.50 14.23 -2.31
CA GLY A 41 7.39 15.20 -2.95
C GLY A 41 6.66 16.39 -3.59
N GLY A 42 5.50 16.79 -3.05
CA GLY A 42 4.65 17.85 -3.62
C GLY A 42 3.80 17.42 -4.82
N VAL A 43 3.92 16.18 -5.29
CA VAL A 43 3.12 15.63 -6.39
C VAL A 43 1.97 14.81 -5.83
N THR A 44 0.79 14.97 -6.42
CA THR A 44 -0.40 14.16 -6.08
C THR A 44 -0.52 13.01 -7.07
N TYR A 45 -0.63 11.80 -6.55
CA TYR A 45 -0.84 10.57 -7.30
C TYR A 45 -2.21 9.99 -7.01
N ARG A 46 -2.93 9.56 -8.04
CA ARG A 46 -4.13 8.71 -7.90
C ARG A 46 -3.72 7.26 -7.80
N ILE A 47 -4.25 6.56 -6.80
CA ILE A 47 -4.10 5.11 -6.65
C ILE A 47 -5.36 4.44 -7.19
N ILE A 48 -5.21 3.63 -8.24
CA ILE A 48 -6.30 2.84 -8.82
C ILE A 48 -6.18 1.43 -8.28
N SER A 49 -7.21 0.94 -7.61
CA SER A 49 -7.24 -0.39 -7.01
C SER A 49 -8.27 -1.31 -7.68
N ASN A 50 -8.05 -2.62 -7.58
CA ASN A 50 -9.02 -3.63 -8.02
C ASN A 50 -10.23 -3.69 -7.05
N HIS A 51 -11.16 -4.64 -7.21
CA HIS A 51 -12.35 -4.71 -6.35
C HIS A 51 -12.06 -5.02 -4.87
N LEU A 52 -10.95 -5.68 -4.53
CA LEU A 52 -10.54 -5.95 -3.15
C LEU A 52 -9.83 -4.76 -2.48
N GLY A 53 -9.32 -3.84 -3.28
CA GLY A 53 -8.52 -2.70 -2.80
C GLY A 53 -7.03 -2.88 -3.00
N SER A 54 -6.58 -3.91 -3.72
CA SER A 54 -5.17 -4.03 -4.10
C SER A 54 -4.83 -2.94 -5.13
N PRO A 55 -3.84 -2.06 -4.88
CA PRO A 55 -3.38 -1.08 -5.87
C PRO A 55 -2.94 -1.77 -7.16
N ARG A 56 -3.26 -1.21 -8.33
CA ARG A 56 -2.89 -1.74 -9.65
C ARG A 56 -2.09 -0.73 -10.45
N LEU A 57 -2.45 0.55 -10.30
CA LEU A 57 -1.76 1.67 -10.91
C LEU A 57 -1.62 2.80 -9.91
N VAL A 58 -0.49 3.48 -9.97
CA VAL A 58 -0.25 4.77 -9.32
C VAL A 58 0.06 5.77 -10.43
N ILE A 59 -0.76 6.81 -10.55
CA ILE A 59 -0.76 7.72 -11.70
C ILE A 59 -0.58 9.14 -11.18
N ASP A 60 0.37 9.89 -11.75
CA ASP A 60 0.49 11.32 -11.50
C ASP A 60 -0.82 12.02 -11.91
N ALA A 61 -1.48 12.68 -10.96
CA ALA A 61 -2.80 13.25 -11.18
C ALA A 61 -2.79 14.48 -12.11
N SER A 62 -1.63 15.13 -12.28
CA SER A 62 -1.46 16.30 -13.12
C SER A 62 -1.06 15.96 -14.56
N THR A 63 -0.20 14.96 -14.74
CA THR A 63 0.35 14.60 -16.05
C THR A 63 -0.27 13.35 -16.67
N GLY A 64 -0.90 12.49 -15.87
CA GLY A 64 -1.37 11.18 -16.31
C GLY A 64 -0.26 10.14 -16.47
N ALA A 65 0.99 10.46 -16.13
CA ALA A 65 2.10 9.52 -16.19
C ALA A 65 1.93 8.39 -15.18
N ILE A 66 2.18 7.15 -15.59
CA ILE A 66 2.15 5.98 -14.70
C ILE A 66 3.46 5.94 -13.91
N ALA A 67 3.37 6.15 -12.59
CA ALA A 67 4.50 6.04 -11.67
C ALA A 67 4.75 4.59 -11.22
N GLN A 68 3.69 3.79 -11.10
CA GLN A 68 3.79 2.37 -10.75
C GLN A 68 2.66 1.58 -11.41
N MET A 69 2.98 0.38 -11.88
CA MET A 69 2.03 -0.67 -12.24
C MET A 69 2.40 -1.94 -11.48
N ILE A 70 1.42 -2.56 -10.83
CA ILE A 70 1.63 -3.78 -10.04
C ILE A 70 0.60 -4.88 -10.37
N GLY A 71 1.13 -6.07 -10.63
CA GLY A 71 0.43 -7.31 -10.94
C GLY A 71 0.32 -8.23 -9.72
N TYR A 72 -0.77 -8.98 -9.60
CA TYR A 72 -1.03 -9.94 -8.53
C TYR A 72 -1.76 -11.13 -9.13
N ASP A 73 -1.52 -12.32 -8.59
CA ASP A 73 -2.43 -13.46 -8.75
C ASP A 73 -3.63 -13.36 -7.78
N GLU A 74 -4.48 -14.38 -7.78
CA GLU A 74 -5.68 -14.47 -6.94
C GLU A 74 -5.39 -14.54 -5.43
N PHE A 75 -4.20 -15.03 -5.04
CA PHE A 75 -3.78 -15.13 -3.64
C PHE A 75 -2.99 -13.91 -3.18
N GLY A 76 -2.63 -13.01 -4.08
CA GLY A 76 -1.91 -11.77 -3.78
C GLY A 76 -0.39 -11.84 -4.00
N ASN A 77 0.14 -12.89 -4.65
CA ASN A 77 1.55 -12.92 -5.03
C ASN A 77 1.82 -11.88 -6.10
N VAL A 78 2.85 -11.06 -5.91
CA VAL A 78 3.23 -10.03 -6.89
C VAL A 78 3.78 -10.70 -8.16
N LEU A 79 3.08 -10.51 -9.29
CA LEU A 79 3.48 -11.04 -10.60
C LEU A 79 4.46 -10.10 -11.33
N GLY A 80 4.47 -8.83 -10.96
CA GLY A 80 5.36 -7.81 -11.49
C GLY A 80 5.07 -6.46 -10.85
N ASP A 81 6.11 -5.65 -10.63
CA ASP A 81 6.01 -4.30 -10.07
C ASP A 81 7.05 -3.41 -10.76
N THR A 82 6.60 -2.36 -11.43
CA THR A 82 7.49 -1.45 -12.18
C THR A 82 8.23 -0.47 -11.28
N SER A 83 7.79 -0.27 -10.03
CA SER A 83 8.43 0.64 -9.07
C SER A 83 8.25 0.14 -7.64
N PRO A 84 8.96 -0.94 -7.23
CA PRO A 84 8.88 -1.48 -5.89
C PRO A 84 9.18 -0.43 -4.82
N GLY A 85 8.30 -0.33 -3.82
CA GLY A 85 8.45 0.62 -2.71
C GLY A 85 7.98 2.05 -3.01
N PHE A 86 7.39 2.33 -4.19
CA PHE A 86 6.81 3.64 -4.48
C PHE A 86 5.68 4.03 -3.51
N GLN A 87 4.94 3.04 -3.04
CA GLN A 87 3.90 3.14 -2.01
C GLN A 87 3.80 1.81 -1.24
N PRO A 88 3.27 1.80 0.00
CA PRO A 88 3.37 0.64 0.89
C PRO A 88 2.22 -0.37 0.82
N PHE A 89 1.11 -0.03 0.18
CA PHE A 89 -0.10 -0.86 0.13
C PHE A 89 0.04 -1.96 -0.94
N GLY A 90 -0.31 -3.18 -0.55
CA GLY A 90 -0.31 -4.36 -1.41
C GLY A 90 -1.69 -4.97 -1.54
N PHE A 91 -1.73 -6.31 -1.51
CA PHE A 91 -2.96 -7.07 -1.64
C PHE A 91 -4.05 -6.61 -0.65
N ALA A 92 -5.27 -6.38 -1.15
CA ALA A 92 -6.44 -5.91 -0.41
C ALA A 92 -6.18 -4.69 0.50
N GLY A 93 -5.20 -3.85 0.17
CA GLY A 93 -4.87 -2.64 0.92
C GLY A 93 -4.04 -2.87 2.19
N GLY A 94 -3.58 -4.09 2.46
CA GLY A 94 -2.64 -4.34 3.57
C GLY A 94 -1.24 -3.82 3.27
N LEU A 95 -0.38 -3.73 4.28
CA LEU A 95 1.00 -3.24 4.10
C LEU A 95 1.91 -4.34 3.60
N TYR A 96 2.44 -4.17 2.40
CA TYR A 96 3.32 -5.16 1.79
C TYR A 96 4.76 -4.93 2.18
N ASP A 97 5.39 -5.99 2.67
CA ASP A 97 6.82 -6.03 2.93
C ASP A 97 7.52 -6.81 1.80
N PRO A 98 8.31 -6.13 0.95
CA PRO A 98 8.97 -6.78 -0.17
C PRO A 98 10.09 -7.74 0.25
N ASP A 99 10.61 -7.65 1.47
CA ASP A 99 11.67 -8.54 1.95
C ASP A 99 11.09 -9.89 2.40
N THR A 100 9.98 -9.85 3.15
CA THR A 100 9.33 -11.06 3.68
C THR A 100 8.26 -11.63 2.75
N LYS A 101 7.77 -10.84 1.79
CA LYS A 101 6.63 -11.12 0.92
C LYS A 101 5.30 -11.26 1.66
N LEU A 102 5.24 -10.78 2.90
CA LEU A 102 4.03 -10.78 3.72
C LEU A 102 3.24 -9.49 3.53
N VAL A 103 1.93 -9.58 3.75
CA VAL A 103 1.04 -8.43 3.79
C VAL A 103 0.45 -8.28 5.19
N ARG A 104 0.70 -7.15 5.85
CA ARG A 104 0.20 -6.90 7.20
C ARG A 104 -1.18 -6.28 7.20
N PHE A 105 -2.07 -6.87 8.00
CA PHE A 105 -3.43 -6.40 8.27
C PHE A 105 -3.62 -6.19 9.77
N GLY A 106 -2.91 -5.22 10.34
CA GLY A 106 -2.93 -4.95 11.77
C GLY A 106 -2.32 -6.08 12.59
N ALA A 107 -3.16 -6.89 13.24
CA ALA A 107 -2.73 -7.93 14.18
C ALA A 107 -2.16 -9.19 13.52
N ARG A 108 -2.36 -9.38 12.20
CA ARG A 108 -1.90 -10.57 11.48
C ARG A 108 -1.18 -10.19 10.20
N ASP A 109 -0.21 -11.02 9.85
CA ASP A 109 0.41 -11.04 8.53
C ASP A 109 -0.22 -12.15 7.68
N TYR A 110 -0.40 -11.88 6.40
CA TYR A 110 -0.89 -12.81 5.40
C TYR A 110 0.25 -13.21 4.47
N ASP A 111 0.40 -14.51 4.22
CA ASP A 111 1.37 -15.07 3.29
C ASP A 111 0.66 -15.54 2.01
N ALA A 112 0.85 -14.76 0.94
CA ALA A 112 0.25 -15.04 -0.36
C ALA A 112 0.80 -16.31 -1.02
N ARG A 113 2.02 -16.75 -0.68
CA ARG A 113 2.66 -17.92 -1.29
C ARG A 113 1.95 -19.21 -0.92
N VAL A 114 1.33 -19.23 0.26
CA VAL A 114 0.54 -20.35 0.77
C VAL A 114 -0.94 -20.02 0.91
N GLY A 115 -1.35 -18.79 0.60
CA GLY A 115 -2.73 -18.33 0.63
C GLY A 115 -3.35 -18.26 2.03
N ARG A 116 -2.56 -17.97 3.09
CA ARG A 116 -3.02 -18.09 4.49
C ARG A 116 -2.45 -17.04 5.42
N TRP A 117 -3.17 -16.78 6.52
CA TRP A 117 -2.67 -16.04 7.67
C TRP A 117 -1.52 -16.78 8.38
N THR A 118 -0.54 -16.03 8.85
CA THR A 118 0.62 -16.57 9.59
C THR A 118 0.31 -16.88 11.06
N ALA A 119 -0.83 -16.41 11.56
CA ALA A 119 -1.29 -16.60 12.94
C ALA A 119 -2.81 -16.84 13.03
N LYS A 120 -3.25 -17.44 14.14
CA LYS A 120 -4.68 -17.53 14.50
C LYS A 120 -5.25 -16.14 14.80
N ASP A 121 -6.58 -16.03 14.81
CA ASP A 121 -7.24 -14.81 15.31
C ASP A 121 -6.90 -14.60 16.80
N PRO A 122 -6.65 -13.34 17.23
CA PRO A 122 -6.45 -12.99 18.64
C PRO A 122 -7.66 -13.27 19.54
#